data_AF-A0A538QSS4-F1
#
_entry.id   AF-A0A538QSS4-F1
#
_cell.length_a   1.000
_cell.length_b   1.000
_cell.length_c   1.000
_cell.angle_alpha   90.00
_cell.angle_beta   90.00
_cell.angle_gamma   90.00
#
_symmetry.space_group_name_H-M   'P 1'
#
loop_
_entity.id
_entity.type
_entity.pdbx_description
1 polymer ?
#
loop_
_entity_poly.entity_id
_entity_poly.type
_entity_poly.pdbx_seq_one_letter_code
_entity_poly.pdbx_strand_id
1 'polypeptide(L)'
;MLLAFAIRKRKPHSVFFYGVGAGIAFYTVFMTQSRGGLVAGLLVPGIYIVRRWGLKSAIPAVIVALPVLMLGGRSGESADQSTQERYEAWATGLTMFKGNPIFGVGARQFAEHHYLTAHNTFVLCMGELGFPGLLLFIAILYLSFKSLIVGLRELRHVPGSEVATTWGLALLASMAGIVFQINTLSFAYHSVMWIFFALVGAWCSAVQYHMPSFRVRMTWRDFFIVVGLTLGFIFVILPLFLRSKGY
;
A
#
# COMPACT_ATOMS: atom_id res chain seq x y z
N MET A 1 7.22 -11.21 -2.05
CA MET A 1 7.33 -12.38 -2.96
C MET A 1 8.25 -13.49 -2.43
N LEU A 2 9.45 -13.20 -1.92
CA LEU A 2 10.41 -14.22 -1.42
C LEU A 2 9.81 -15.19 -0.39
N LEU A 3 9.07 -14.68 0.61
CA LEU A 3 8.38 -15.50 1.61
C LEU A 3 7.39 -16.50 0.98
N ALA A 4 6.67 -16.09 -0.07
CA ALA A 4 5.71 -16.96 -0.76
C ALA A 4 6.42 -18.15 -1.43
N PHE A 5 7.59 -17.90 -2.03
CA PHE A 5 8.38 -18.95 -2.68
C PHE A 5 9.07 -19.87 -1.68
N ALA A 6 9.54 -19.33 -0.55
CA ALA A 6 10.07 -20.11 0.57
C ALA A 6 9.02 -21.09 1.11
N ILE A 7 7.76 -20.64 1.28
CA ILE A 7 6.67 -21.47 1.80
C ILE A 7 6.24 -22.55 0.78
N ARG A 8 6.33 -22.27 -0.52
CA ARG A 8 5.90 -23.20 -1.58
C ARG A 8 6.93 -24.30 -1.87
N LYS A 9 8.22 -23.98 -1.92
CA LYS A 9 9.27 -24.94 -2.29
C LYS A 9 9.61 -25.81 -1.07
N ARG A 10 9.68 -27.14 -1.27
CA ARG A 10 10.05 -28.10 -0.22
C ARG A 10 11.54 -28.46 -0.18
N LYS A 11 12.32 -28.00 -1.15
CA LYS A 11 13.76 -28.28 -1.19
C LYS A 11 14.50 -27.38 -0.19
N PRO A 12 15.30 -27.94 0.73
CA PRO A 12 15.89 -27.20 1.84
C PRO A 12 16.79 -26.04 1.37
N HIS A 13 17.56 -26.22 0.31
CA HIS A 13 18.39 -25.15 -0.26
C HIS A 13 17.56 -23.98 -0.81
N SER A 14 16.43 -24.26 -1.48
CA SER A 14 15.58 -23.18 -2.00
C SER A 14 14.96 -22.37 -0.86
N VAL A 15 14.49 -23.04 0.19
CA VAL A 15 13.97 -22.38 1.39
C VAL A 15 15.05 -21.52 2.05
N PHE A 16 16.27 -22.05 2.16
CA PHE A 16 17.42 -21.31 2.69
C PHE A 16 17.69 -20.03 1.88
N PHE A 17 17.84 -20.11 0.55
CA PHE A 17 18.13 -18.94 -0.28
C PHE A 17 17.02 -17.88 -0.21
N TYR A 18 15.75 -18.27 -0.28
CA TYR A 18 14.65 -17.32 -0.16
C TYR A 18 14.52 -16.73 1.25
N GLY A 19 14.80 -17.52 2.29
CA GLY A 19 14.83 -17.08 3.68
C GLY A 19 15.93 -16.06 3.94
N VAL A 20 17.15 -16.35 3.48
CA VAL A 20 18.29 -15.42 3.55
C VAL A 20 17.99 -14.13 2.79
N GLY A 21 17.45 -14.22 1.57
CA GLY A 21 17.07 -13.03 0.80
C GLY A 21 16.01 -12.18 1.50
N ALA A 22 15.00 -12.81 2.11
CA ALA A 22 13.99 -12.10 2.91
C ALA A 22 14.61 -11.46 4.16
N GLY A 23 15.54 -12.15 4.82
CA GLY A 23 16.29 -11.65 5.97
C GLY A 23 17.15 -10.43 5.62
N ILE A 24 17.89 -10.48 4.51
CA ILE A 24 18.68 -9.34 4.01
C ILE A 24 17.76 -8.15 3.69
N ALA A 25 16.66 -8.37 2.96
CA ALA A 25 15.72 -7.30 2.64
C ALA A 25 15.09 -6.68 3.89
N PHE A 26 14.77 -7.48 4.91
CA PHE A 26 14.29 -6.97 6.18
C PHE A 26 15.38 -6.20 6.94
N TYR A 27 16.61 -6.71 6.94
CA TYR A 27 17.75 -6.08 7.59
C TYR A 27 18.08 -4.71 6.97
N THR A 28 18.06 -4.58 5.63
CA THR A 28 18.27 -3.29 4.99
C THR A 28 17.18 -2.28 5.36
N VAL A 29 15.92 -2.72 5.44
CA VAL A 29 14.82 -1.87 5.94
C VAL A 29 15.04 -1.49 7.41
N PHE A 30 15.46 -2.42 8.25
CA PHE A 30 15.80 -2.14 9.65
C PHE A 30 16.91 -1.10 9.78
N MET A 31 17.96 -1.21 8.98
CA MET A 31 19.07 -0.26 8.94
C MET A 31 18.65 1.16 8.50
N THR A 32 17.51 1.34 7.83
CA THR A 32 17.01 2.68 7.45
C THR A 32 16.48 3.49 8.63
N GLN A 33 16.29 2.86 9.79
CA GLN A 33 15.71 3.49 10.98
C GLN A 33 14.36 4.19 10.68
N SER A 34 13.55 3.58 9.82
CA SER A 34 12.21 4.07 9.45
C SER A 34 11.14 3.18 10.08
N ARG A 35 10.40 3.71 11.06
CA ARG A 35 9.24 3.01 11.66
C ARG A 35 8.21 2.63 10.59
N GLY A 36 7.97 3.52 9.62
CA GLY A 36 7.06 3.23 8.51
C GLY A 36 7.53 2.06 7.64
N GLY A 37 8.82 2.02 7.32
CA GLY A 37 9.43 0.92 6.58
C GLY A 37 9.35 -0.41 7.34
N LEU A 38 9.59 -0.38 8.65
CA LEU A 38 9.48 -1.56 9.51
C LEU A 38 8.05 -2.10 9.58
N VAL A 39 7.05 -1.24 9.75
CA VAL A 39 5.63 -1.66 9.70
C VAL A 39 5.31 -2.29 8.35
N ALA A 40 5.68 -1.66 7.23
CA ALA A 40 5.47 -2.23 5.90
C ALA A 40 6.16 -3.59 5.73
N GLY A 41 7.39 -3.73 6.22
CA GLY A 41 8.16 -4.98 6.21
C GLY A 41 7.52 -6.09 7.04
N LEU A 42 6.90 -5.76 8.17
CA LEU A 42 6.21 -6.71 9.06
C LEU A 42 4.78 -7.05 8.61
N LEU A 43 4.09 -6.15 7.90
CA LEU A 43 2.76 -6.41 7.34
C LEU A 43 2.76 -7.61 6.39
N VAL A 44 3.80 -7.74 5.57
CA VAL A 44 3.92 -8.83 4.59
C VAL A 44 3.90 -10.21 5.27
N PRO A 45 4.83 -10.59 6.17
CA PRO A 45 4.76 -11.86 6.89
C PRO A 45 3.52 -11.96 7.79
N GLY A 46 3.04 -10.85 8.37
CA GLY A 46 1.81 -10.82 9.17
C GLY A 46 0.58 -11.35 8.42
N ILE A 47 0.43 -11.01 7.14
CA ILE A 47 -0.67 -11.53 6.30
C ILE A 47 -0.58 -13.04 6.10
N TYR A 48 0.62 -13.62 5.96
CA TYR A 48 0.79 -15.07 5.87
C TYR A 48 0.47 -15.76 7.20
N ILE A 49 0.89 -15.17 8.32
CA ILE A 49 0.61 -15.68 9.67
C ILE A 49 -0.91 -15.72 9.91
N VAL A 50 -1.61 -14.61 9.71
CA VAL A 50 -3.07 -14.52 9.89
C VAL A 50 -3.80 -15.45 8.93
N ARG A 51 -3.33 -15.61 7.69
CA ARG A 51 -3.93 -16.57 6.76
C ARG A 51 -3.77 -18.02 7.23
N ARG A 52 -2.63 -18.37 7.83
CA ARG A 52 -2.31 -19.74 8.26
C ARG A 52 -2.97 -20.12 9.59
N TRP A 53 -3.00 -19.19 10.53
CA TRP A 53 -3.42 -19.46 11.92
C TRP A 53 -4.65 -18.65 12.37
N GLY A 54 -5.26 -17.90 11.45
CA GLY A 54 -6.44 -17.09 11.71
C GLY A 54 -6.13 -15.77 12.43
N LEU A 55 -7.17 -14.97 12.69
CA LEU A 55 -7.00 -13.64 13.29
C LEU A 55 -6.42 -13.70 14.72
N LYS A 56 -6.58 -14.82 15.43
CA LYS A 56 -6.03 -15.02 16.78
C LYS A 56 -4.49 -14.94 16.81
N SER A 57 -3.80 -15.27 15.71
CA SER A 57 -2.34 -15.13 15.63
C SER A 57 -1.87 -13.68 15.45
N ALA A 58 -2.78 -12.72 15.26
CA ALA A 58 -2.42 -11.31 15.20
C ALA A 58 -1.87 -10.80 16.53
N ILE A 59 -2.39 -11.29 17.67
CA ILE A 59 -1.95 -10.88 19.01
C ILE A 59 -0.45 -11.20 19.22
N PRO A 60 0.03 -12.45 19.09
CA PRO A 60 1.45 -12.74 19.23
C PRO A 60 2.29 -12.06 18.15
N ALA A 61 1.77 -11.87 16.92
CA ALA A 61 2.49 -11.14 15.87
C ALA A 61 2.71 -9.66 16.25
N VAL A 62 1.73 -9.01 16.86
CA VAL A 62 1.85 -7.64 17.38
C VAL A 62 2.83 -7.58 18.55
N ILE A 63 2.79 -8.56 19.47
CA ILE A 63 3.75 -8.64 20.58
C ILE A 63 5.19 -8.73 20.07
N VAL A 64 5.45 -9.49 19.00
CA VAL A 64 6.79 -9.59 18.38
C VAL A 64 7.13 -8.33 17.58
N ALA A 65 6.16 -7.70 16.92
CA ALA A 65 6.37 -6.48 16.15
C ALA A 65 6.72 -5.28 17.05
N LEU A 66 6.16 -5.20 18.25
CA LEU A 66 6.33 -4.06 19.16
C LEU A 66 7.80 -3.77 19.52
N PRO A 67 8.60 -4.74 20.02
CA PRO A 67 10.02 -4.51 20.29
C PRO A 67 10.80 -4.06 19.06
N VAL A 68 10.50 -4.61 17.88
CA VAL A 68 11.16 -4.21 16.63
C VAL A 68 10.85 -2.75 16.27
N LEU A 69 9.61 -2.32 16.49
CA LEU A 69 9.18 -0.93 16.27
C LEU A 69 9.69 0.03 17.35
N MET A 70 10.00 -0.46 18.55
CA MET A 70 10.60 0.33 19.63
C MET A 70 12.11 0.50 19.44
N LEU A 71 12.80 -0.56 19.00
CA LEU A 71 14.23 -0.56 18.72
C LEU A 71 14.58 0.12 17.39
N GLY A 72 13.62 0.20 16.47
CA GLY A 72 13.79 0.85 15.18
C GLY A 72 13.08 2.19 15.10
N GLY A 73 13.73 3.18 14.48
CA GLY A 73 13.15 4.49 14.26
C GLY A 73 14.06 5.62 14.69
N ARG A 74 14.22 6.62 13.82
CA ARG A 74 14.85 7.89 14.19
C ARG A 74 14.07 8.58 15.31
N SER A 75 14.78 9.16 16.25
CA SER A 75 14.26 9.95 17.37
C SER A 75 15.08 11.22 17.56
N GLY A 76 14.48 12.23 18.19
CA GLY A 76 15.11 13.53 18.43
C GLY A 76 14.63 14.60 17.48
N GLU A 77 15.17 15.81 17.67
CA GLU A 77 14.67 17.05 17.08
C GLU A 77 14.58 17.03 15.54
N SER A 78 15.57 16.44 14.87
CA SER A 78 15.55 16.31 13.40
C SER A 78 14.44 15.39 12.88
N ALA A 79 14.06 14.36 13.63
CA ALA A 79 12.97 13.47 13.28
C ALA A 79 11.60 14.16 13.48
N ASP A 80 11.49 14.97 14.54
CA ASP A 80 10.30 15.75 14.83
C ASP A 80 10.11 16.85 13.79
N GLN A 81 11.19 17.57 13.44
CA GLN A 81 11.18 18.56 12.37
C GLN A 81 10.73 17.94 11.04
N SER A 82 11.32 16.82 10.61
CA SER A 82 10.91 16.13 9.37
C SER A 82 9.43 15.71 9.38
N THR A 83 8.85 15.49 10.56
CA THR A 83 7.42 15.16 10.68
C THR A 83 6.54 16.40 10.52
N GLN A 84 6.95 17.53 11.11
CA GLN A 84 6.24 18.81 10.97
C GLN A 84 6.25 19.31 9.52
N GLU A 85 7.39 19.25 8.84
CA GLU A 85 7.53 19.64 7.43
C GLU A 85 6.58 18.84 6.51
N ARG A 86 6.25 17.60 6.87
CA ARG A 86 5.24 16.81 6.13
C ARG A 86 3.82 17.29 6.39
N TYR A 87 3.49 17.70 7.62
CA TYR A 87 2.17 18.24 7.91
C TYR A 87 1.95 19.58 7.21
N GLU A 88 2.98 20.43 7.16
CA GLU A 88 3.00 21.65 6.35
C GLU A 88 2.77 21.32 4.87
N ALA A 89 3.53 20.38 4.30
CA ALA A 89 3.32 19.93 2.92
C ALA A 89 1.88 19.44 2.71
N TRP A 90 1.31 18.72 3.67
CA TRP A 90 -0.07 18.21 3.56
C TRP A 90 -1.12 19.33 3.60
N ALA A 91 -0.90 20.35 4.43
CA ALA A 91 -1.72 21.54 4.48
C ALA A 91 -1.64 22.34 3.17
N THR A 92 -0.45 22.44 2.57
CA THR A 92 -0.29 23.04 1.22
C THR A 92 -1.05 22.24 0.18
N GLY A 93 -0.95 20.91 0.18
CA GLY A 93 -1.72 20.04 -0.72
C GLY A 93 -3.24 20.23 -0.60
N LEU A 94 -3.74 20.41 0.61
CA LEU A 94 -5.15 20.74 0.85
C LEU A 94 -5.51 22.15 0.34
N THR A 95 -4.60 23.11 0.48
CA THR A 95 -4.77 24.47 -0.05
C THR A 95 -4.81 24.50 -1.58
N MET A 96 -3.90 23.75 -2.24
CA MET A 96 -3.89 23.55 -3.70
C MET A 96 -5.22 22.99 -4.18
N PHE A 97 -5.75 21.97 -3.50
CA PHE A 97 -7.06 21.39 -3.81
C PHE A 97 -8.21 22.39 -3.64
N LYS A 98 -8.21 23.18 -2.55
CA LYS A 98 -9.23 24.22 -2.34
C LYS A 98 -9.23 25.28 -3.44
N GLY A 99 -8.05 25.66 -3.94
CA GLY A 99 -7.91 26.60 -5.05
C GLY A 99 -8.35 26.02 -6.40
N ASN A 100 -8.02 24.75 -6.68
CA ASN A 100 -8.31 24.10 -7.96
C ASN A 100 -8.85 22.67 -7.76
N PRO A 101 -10.11 22.49 -7.33
CA PRO A 101 -10.61 21.18 -6.88
C PRO A 101 -10.82 20.16 -8.00
N ILE A 102 -11.04 20.62 -9.24
CA ILE A 102 -11.32 19.72 -10.37
C ILE A 102 -10.02 19.24 -11.01
N PHE A 103 -9.12 20.14 -11.40
CA PHE A 103 -7.93 19.75 -12.16
C PHE A 103 -6.64 19.74 -11.33
N GLY A 104 -6.69 20.22 -10.08
CA GLY A 104 -5.49 20.50 -9.31
C GLY A 104 -4.65 21.61 -9.96
N VAL A 105 -3.42 21.75 -9.49
CA VAL A 105 -2.48 22.77 -10.01
C VAL A 105 -1.61 22.27 -11.17
N GLY A 106 -1.80 21.02 -11.61
CA GLY A 106 -1.02 20.39 -12.68
C GLY A 106 -0.03 19.34 -12.17
N ALA A 107 0.19 18.32 -13.00
CA ALA A 107 1.10 17.22 -12.68
C ALA A 107 2.54 17.71 -12.50
N ARG A 108 3.20 17.24 -11.44
CA ARG A 108 4.58 17.62 -11.06
C ARG A 108 4.76 19.10 -10.71
N GLN A 109 3.71 19.77 -10.25
CA GLN A 109 3.73 21.18 -9.83
C GLN A 109 3.68 21.36 -8.31
N PHE A 110 3.70 20.28 -7.52
CA PHE A 110 3.69 20.39 -6.05
C PHE A 110 4.89 21.19 -5.52
N ALA A 111 6.06 20.99 -6.12
CA ALA A 111 7.30 21.67 -5.71
C ALA A 111 7.29 23.19 -5.95
N GLU A 112 6.42 23.68 -6.84
CA GLU A 112 6.22 25.12 -7.06
C GLU A 112 5.42 25.78 -5.93
N HIS A 113 4.72 24.98 -5.11
CA HIS A 113 3.87 25.44 -4.02
C HIS A 113 4.45 25.12 -2.64
N HIS A 114 5.41 24.18 -2.56
CA HIS A 114 6.08 23.77 -1.34
C HIS A 114 7.48 23.25 -1.65
N TYR A 115 8.49 23.58 -0.83
CA TYR A 115 9.89 23.18 -1.07
C TYR A 115 10.12 21.65 -1.00
N LEU A 116 9.22 20.91 -0.34
CA LEU A 116 9.16 19.45 -0.38
C LEU A 116 7.97 18.95 -1.22
N THR A 117 8.11 17.75 -1.78
CA THR A 117 6.93 16.99 -2.25
C THR A 117 5.99 16.66 -1.09
N ALA A 118 4.76 16.24 -1.39
CA ALA A 118 3.75 15.91 -0.38
C ALA A 118 4.18 14.84 0.64
N HIS A 119 5.14 13.97 0.32
CA HIS A 119 5.48 12.78 1.12
C HIS A 119 4.24 11.93 1.47
N ASN A 120 3.21 12.00 0.62
CA ASN A 120 1.97 11.25 0.74
C ASN A 120 1.32 11.24 -0.65
N THR A 121 1.14 10.04 -1.20
CA THR A 121 0.65 9.88 -2.57
C THR A 121 -0.79 10.39 -2.74
N PHE A 122 -1.63 10.24 -1.73
CA PHE A 122 -3.02 10.71 -1.79
C PHE A 122 -3.08 12.23 -1.82
N VAL A 123 -2.30 12.89 -0.96
CA VAL A 123 -2.20 14.35 -0.95
C VAL A 123 -1.58 14.88 -2.24
N LEU A 124 -0.56 14.21 -2.77
CA LEU A 124 0.05 14.57 -4.05
C LEU A 124 -0.97 14.52 -5.19
N CYS A 125 -1.66 13.39 -5.35
CA CYS A 125 -2.70 13.22 -6.39
C CYS A 125 -3.82 14.25 -6.22
N MET A 126 -4.24 14.51 -4.97
CA MET A 126 -5.29 15.49 -4.67
C MET A 126 -4.88 16.92 -5.05
N GLY A 127 -3.67 17.36 -4.67
CA GLY A 127 -3.20 18.72 -4.92
C GLY A 127 -2.88 18.97 -6.40
N GLU A 128 -2.26 18.01 -7.07
CA GLU A 128 -1.80 18.20 -8.46
C GLU A 128 -2.86 17.85 -9.51
N LEU A 129 -3.73 16.87 -9.25
CA LEU A 129 -4.68 16.33 -10.24
C LEU A 129 -6.15 16.52 -9.82
N GLY A 130 -6.40 17.14 -8.66
CA GLY A 130 -7.74 17.39 -8.15
C GLY A 130 -8.52 16.13 -7.79
N PHE A 131 -9.84 16.30 -7.70
CA PHE A 131 -10.78 15.23 -7.37
C PHE A 131 -10.74 14.04 -8.36
N PRO A 132 -10.78 14.24 -9.70
CA PRO A 132 -10.73 13.15 -10.67
C PRO A 132 -9.44 12.34 -10.58
N GLY A 133 -8.28 12.99 -10.39
CA GLY A 133 -7.01 12.30 -10.27
C GLY A 133 -6.94 11.43 -9.01
N LEU A 134 -7.35 11.96 -7.85
CA LEU A 134 -7.42 11.17 -6.62
C LEU A 134 -8.45 10.03 -6.73
N LEU A 135 -9.62 10.29 -7.33
CA LEU A 135 -10.67 9.30 -7.53
C LEU A 135 -10.18 8.11 -8.37
N LEU A 136 -9.52 8.38 -9.50
CA LEU A 136 -8.95 7.34 -10.36
C LEU A 136 -7.84 6.56 -9.66
N PHE A 137 -6.99 7.26 -8.89
CA PHE A 137 -5.94 6.61 -8.12
C PHE A 137 -6.51 5.64 -7.07
N ILE A 138 -7.52 6.08 -6.30
CA ILE A 138 -8.22 5.23 -5.33
C ILE A 138 -8.97 4.10 -6.03
N ALA A 139 -9.57 4.34 -7.20
CA ALA A 139 -10.23 3.30 -7.98
C ALA A 139 -9.27 2.17 -8.39
N ILE A 140 -8.07 2.51 -8.87
CA ILE A 140 -7.04 1.53 -9.26
C ILE A 140 -6.59 0.72 -8.04
N LEU A 141 -6.34 1.38 -6.91
CA LEU A 141 -6.00 0.71 -5.65
C LEU A 141 -7.11 -0.25 -5.21
N TYR A 142 -8.35 0.24 -5.17
CA TYR A 142 -9.52 -0.53 -4.76
C TYR A 142 -9.73 -1.75 -5.66
N LEU A 143 -9.73 -1.55 -6.98
CA LEU A 143 -9.93 -2.63 -7.95
C LEU A 143 -8.79 -3.65 -7.90
N SER A 144 -7.56 -3.23 -7.62
CA SER A 144 -6.44 -4.15 -7.45
C SER A 144 -6.63 -5.05 -6.23
N PHE A 145 -7.02 -4.49 -5.08
CA PHE A 145 -7.36 -5.30 -3.90
C PHE A 145 -8.55 -6.21 -4.16
N LYS A 146 -9.64 -5.68 -4.73
CA LYS A 146 -10.83 -6.45 -5.04
C LYS A 146 -10.48 -7.63 -5.95
N SER A 147 -9.68 -7.41 -6.98
CA SER A 147 -9.27 -8.46 -7.92
C SER A 147 -8.52 -9.58 -7.22
N LEU A 148 -7.57 -9.23 -6.35
CA LEU A 148 -6.79 -10.20 -5.58
C LEU A 148 -7.67 -10.96 -4.57
N ILE A 149 -8.53 -10.26 -3.83
CA ILE A 149 -9.38 -10.88 -2.79
C ILE A 149 -10.41 -11.81 -3.42
N VAL A 150 -11.14 -11.35 -4.44
CA VAL A 150 -12.15 -12.15 -5.13
C VAL A 150 -11.47 -13.32 -5.85
N GLY A 151 -10.38 -13.08 -6.60
CA GLY A 151 -9.66 -14.15 -7.28
C GLY A 151 -9.11 -15.21 -6.32
N LEU A 152 -8.55 -14.82 -5.17
CA LEU A 152 -8.08 -15.77 -4.17
C LEU A 152 -9.22 -16.56 -3.50
N ARG A 153 -10.42 -16.00 -3.43
CA ARG A 153 -11.61 -16.69 -2.92
C ARG A 153 -12.10 -17.73 -3.93
N GLU A 154 -12.20 -17.36 -5.20
CA GLU A 154 -12.64 -18.26 -6.27
C GLU A 154 -11.65 -19.44 -6.47
N LEU A 155 -10.35 -19.15 -6.49
CA LEU A 155 -9.31 -20.18 -6.67
C LEU A 155 -9.29 -21.23 -5.54
N ARG A 156 -9.83 -20.93 -4.34
CA ARG A 156 -9.87 -21.87 -3.22
C ARG A 156 -10.57 -23.18 -3.59
N HIS A 157 -11.54 -23.13 -4.49
CA HIS A 157 -12.35 -24.28 -4.89
C HIS A 157 -11.86 -24.95 -6.18
N VAL A 158 -10.71 -24.51 -6.71
CA VAL A 158 -10.19 -24.96 -8.01
C VAL A 158 -8.97 -25.86 -7.79
N PRO A 159 -9.05 -27.16 -8.13
CA PRO A 159 -7.90 -28.07 -8.06
C PRO A 159 -6.74 -27.60 -8.96
N GLY A 160 -5.50 -27.73 -8.49
CA GLY A 160 -4.30 -27.34 -9.25
C GLY A 160 -4.02 -25.84 -9.31
N SER A 161 -4.78 -25.01 -8.58
CA SER A 161 -4.63 -23.56 -8.55
C SER A 161 -3.54 -23.06 -7.60
N GLU A 162 -2.71 -23.94 -7.02
CA GLU A 162 -1.80 -23.56 -5.93
C GLU A 162 -0.79 -22.50 -6.36
N VAL A 163 -0.37 -22.53 -7.63
CA VAL A 163 0.56 -21.56 -8.21
C VAL A 163 -0.06 -20.18 -8.27
N ALA A 164 -1.25 -20.07 -8.86
CA ALA A 164 -1.99 -18.82 -8.96
C ALA A 164 -2.33 -18.28 -7.57
N THR A 165 -2.74 -19.15 -6.64
CA THR A 165 -3.02 -18.79 -5.25
C THR A 165 -1.79 -18.23 -4.53
N THR A 166 -0.61 -18.84 -4.74
CA THR A 166 0.65 -18.36 -4.14
C THR A 166 1.03 -16.97 -4.64
N TRP A 167 0.96 -16.75 -5.96
CA TRP A 167 1.22 -15.45 -6.56
C TRP A 167 0.21 -14.39 -6.13
N GLY A 168 -1.08 -14.72 -6.12
CA GLY A 168 -2.14 -13.80 -5.69
C GLY A 168 -1.97 -13.38 -4.24
N LEU A 169 -1.62 -14.31 -3.34
CA LEU A 169 -1.34 -13.99 -1.95
C LEU A 169 -0.07 -13.14 -1.79
N ALA A 170 0.97 -13.41 -2.58
CA ALA A 170 2.18 -12.60 -2.58
C ALA A 170 1.90 -11.16 -3.01
N LEU A 171 1.11 -10.99 -4.07
CA LEU A 171 0.67 -9.67 -4.54
C LEU A 171 -0.23 -8.99 -3.51
N LEU A 172 -1.18 -9.70 -2.88
CA LEU A 172 -2.03 -9.12 -1.84
C LEU A 172 -1.22 -8.65 -0.63
N ALA A 173 -0.28 -9.46 -0.16
CA ALA A 173 0.57 -9.11 0.96
C ALA A 173 1.48 -7.91 0.63
N SER A 174 2.05 -7.90 -0.57
CA SER A 174 2.86 -6.76 -1.05
C SER A 174 2.02 -5.49 -1.23
N MET A 175 0.77 -5.60 -1.70
CA MET A 175 -0.13 -4.45 -1.86
C MET A 175 -0.43 -3.78 -0.52
N ALA A 176 -0.68 -4.58 0.53
CA ALA A 176 -0.90 -4.03 1.88
C ALA A 176 0.31 -3.23 2.38
N GLY A 177 1.53 -3.75 2.17
CA GLY A 177 2.77 -3.03 2.51
C GLY A 177 2.95 -1.75 1.69
N ILE A 178 2.71 -1.79 0.38
CA ILE A 178 2.79 -0.61 -0.50
C ILE A 178 1.78 0.45 -0.06
N VAL A 179 0.53 0.08 0.18
CA VAL A 179 -0.54 1.03 0.55
C VAL A 179 -0.26 1.71 1.88
N PHE A 180 0.32 0.98 2.84
CA PHE A 180 0.83 1.59 4.05
C PHE A 180 1.96 2.60 3.72
N GLN A 181 2.93 2.19 2.89
CA GLN A 181 4.11 3.01 2.60
C GLN A 181 3.79 4.31 1.82
N ILE A 182 2.84 4.29 0.88
CA ILE A 182 2.45 5.46 0.09
C ILE A 182 1.72 6.56 0.89
N ASN A 183 1.35 6.29 2.15
CA ASN A 183 0.92 7.33 3.10
C ASN A 183 2.09 8.18 3.63
N THR A 184 3.33 7.73 3.43
CA THR A 184 4.55 8.40 3.89
C THR A 184 5.55 8.68 2.76
N LEU A 185 5.17 8.34 1.52
CA LEU A 185 5.94 8.59 0.30
C LEU A 185 5.03 9.08 -0.82
N SER A 186 5.56 10.01 -1.63
CA SER A 186 4.96 10.47 -2.89
C SER A 186 5.32 9.53 -4.03
N PHE A 187 4.52 8.50 -4.28
CA PHE A 187 4.84 7.43 -5.23
C PHE A 187 4.10 7.51 -6.57
N ALA A 188 3.14 8.44 -6.74
CA ALA A 188 2.27 8.53 -7.92
C ALA A 188 3.02 8.54 -9.27
N TYR A 189 4.20 9.15 -9.32
CA TYR A 189 5.03 9.24 -10.53
C TYR A 189 6.15 8.20 -10.62
N HIS A 190 6.29 7.33 -9.62
CA HIS A 190 7.29 6.28 -9.65
C HIS A 190 6.76 5.05 -10.41
N SER A 191 7.51 4.63 -11.43
CA SER A 191 7.16 3.52 -12.31
C SER A 191 6.90 2.21 -11.55
N VAL A 192 7.62 1.98 -10.44
CA VAL A 192 7.49 0.78 -9.60
C VAL A 192 6.05 0.52 -9.16
N MET A 193 5.29 1.57 -8.81
CA MET A 193 3.88 1.40 -8.39
C MET A 193 3.00 0.94 -9.55
N TRP A 194 3.19 1.52 -10.73
CA TRP A 194 2.43 1.17 -11.92
C TRP A 194 2.78 -0.23 -12.44
N ILE A 195 4.06 -0.61 -12.38
CA ILE A 195 4.50 -1.99 -12.64
C ILE A 195 3.81 -2.95 -11.67
N PHE A 196 3.67 -2.58 -10.40
CA PHE A 196 2.97 -3.41 -9.42
C PHE A 196 1.48 -3.59 -9.74
N PHE A 197 0.78 -2.52 -10.14
CA PHE A 197 -0.61 -2.63 -10.61
C PHE A 197 -0.71 -3.50 -11.88
N ALA A 198 0.23 -3.35 -12.81
CA ALA A 198 0.30 -4.20 -13.99
C ALA A 198 0.51 -5.67 -13.64
N LEU A 199 1.32 -6.00 -12.62
CA LEU A 199 1.48 -7.38 -12.13
C LEU A 199 0.17 -7.95 -11.56
N VAL A 200 -0.62 -7.14 -10.85
CA VAL A 200 -1.95 -7.55 -10.39
C VAL A 200 -2.89 -7.79 -11.57
N GLY A 201 -2.89 -6.90 -12.56
CA GLY A 201 -3.64 -7.07 -13.80
C GLY A 201 -3.25 -8.32 -14.58
N ALA A 202 -1.95 -8.58 -14.71
CA ALA A 202 -1.41 -9.77 -15.37
C ALA A 202 -1.80 -11.06 -14.64
N TRP A 203 -1.74 -11.06 -13.31
CA TRP A 203 -2.23 -12.19 -12.51
C TRP A 203 -3.73 -12.42 -12.71
N CYS A 204 -4.54 -11.36 -12.69
CA CYS A 204 -5.98 -11.44 -12.94
C CYS A 204 -6.26 -11.99 -14.34
N SER A 205 -5.56 -11.49 -15.36
CA SER A 205 -5.66 -11.97 -16.75
C SER A 205 -5.30 -13.45 -16.89
N ALA A 206 -4.22 -13.90 -16.23
CA ALA A 206 -3.84 -15.31 -16.22
C ALA A 206 -4.92 -16.20 -15.59
N VAL A 207 -5.55 -15.75 -14.49
CA VAL A 207 -6.69 -16.46 -13.88
C VAL A 207 -7.88 -16.51 -14.84
N GLN A 208 -8.23 -15.40 -15.49
CA GLN A 208 -9.33 -15.34 -16.46
C GLN A 208 -9.12 -16.25 -17.66
N TYR A 209 -7.89 -16.39 -18.14
CA TYR A 209 -7.55 -17.28 -19.24
C TYR A 209 -7.88 -18.75 -18.92
N HIS A 210 -7.57 -19.19 -17.69
CA HIS A 210 -7.85 -20.56 -17.25
C HIS A 210 -9.26 -20.75 -16.68
N MET A 211 -9.91 -19.66 -16.25
CA MET A 211 -11.27 -19.65 -15.73
C MET A 211 -12.08 -18.53 -16.37
N PRO A 212 -12.61 -18.71 -17.59
CA PRO A 212 -13.33 -17.64 -18.33
C PRO A 212 -14.58 -17.10 -17.62
N SER A 213 -15.13 -17.87 -16.68
CA SER A 213 -16.24 -17.47 -15.81
C SER A 213 -15.84 -16.45 -14.74
N PHE A 214 -14.56 -16.42 -14.34
CA PHE A 214 -14.03 -15.44 -13.41
C PHE A 214 -13.98 -14.06 -14.07
N ARG A 215 -14.73 -13.10 -13.53
CA ARG A 215 -14.64 -11.70 -13.94
C ARG A 215 -14.78 -10.79 -12.75
N VAL A 216 -13.89 -9.81 -12.66
CA VAL A 216 -13.98 -8.74 -11.66
C VAL A 216 -14.60 -7.53 -12.35
N ARG A 217 -15.82 -7.18 -11.95
CA ARG A 217 -16.52 -6.01 -12.48
C ARG A 217 -16.56 -4.91 -11.42
N MET A 218 -16.49 -3.67 -11.90
CA MET A 218 -16.85 -2.50 -11.11
C MET A 218 -18.38 -2.45 -11.04
N THR A 219 -18.92 -2.58 -9.83
CA THR A 219 -20.35 -2.45 -9.53
C THR A 219 -20.64 -1.05 -9.03
N TRP A 220 -21.93 -0.67 -9.02
CA TRP A 220 -22.35 0.59 -8.41
C TRP A 220 -21.95 0.71 -6.94
N ARG A 221 -21.97 -0.39 -6.18
CA ARG A 221 -21.50 -0.40 -4.79
C ARG A 221 -20.03 -0.02 -4.69
N ASP A 222 -19.18 -0.60 -5.54
CA ASP A 222 -17.75 -0.26 -5.58
C ASP A 222 -17.54 1.20 -5.93
N PHE A 223 -18.32 1.73 -6.88
CA PHE A 223 -18.25 3.14 -7.28
C PHE A 223 -18.55 4.07 -6.09
N PHE A 224 -19.64 3.82 -5.37
CA PHE A 224 -19.97 4.61 -4.18
C PHE A 224 -18.95 4.45 -3.06
N ILE A 225 -18.34 3.27 -2.89
CA ILE A 225 -17.24 3.07 -1.94
C ILE A 225 -16.04 3.94 -2.34
N VAL A 226 -15.62 3.89 -3.60
CA VAL A 226 -14.46 4.66 -4.09
C VAL A 226 -14.71 6.16 -3.95
N VAL A 227 -15.87 6.65 -4.40
CA VAL A 227 -16.26 8.05 -4.25
C VAL A 227 -16.32 8.44 -2.77
N GLY A 228 -16.92 7.60 -1.92
CA GLY A 228 -17.00 7.83 -0.48
C GLY A 228 -15.63 7.88 0.19
N LEU A 229 -14.69 7.01 -0.20
CA LEU A 229 -13.30 7.04 0.29
C LEU A 229 -12.58 8.31 -0.16
N THR A 230 -12.77 8.73 -1.41
CA THR A 230 -12.19 9.97 -1.94
C THR A 230 -12.73 11.20 -1.20
N LEU A 231 -14.05 11.35 -1.10
CA LEU A 231 -14.69 12.46 -0.41
C LEU A 231 -14.37 12.45 1.09
N GLY A 232 -14.42 11.28 1.72
CA GLY A 232 -14.06 11.10 3.13
C GLY A 232 -12.61 11.48 3.40
N PHE A 233 -11.68 11.12 2.51
CA PHE A 233 -10.29 11.55 2.64
C PHE A 233 -10.15 13.08 2.55
N ILE A 234 -10.73 13.69 1.51
CA ILE A 234 -10.62 15.13 1.23
C ILE A 234 -11.28 15.99 2.31
N PHE A 235 -12.50 15.66 2.72
CA PHE A 235 -13.34 16.55 3.53
C PHE A 235 -13.36 16.20 5.01
N VAL A 236 -12.93 14.99 5.39
CA VAL A 236 -13.03 14.51 6.77
C VAL A 236 -11.65 14.12 7.30
N ILE A 237 -11.02 13.08 6.73
CA ILE A 237 -9.82 12.48 7.30
C ILE A 237 -8.65 13.47 7.29
N LEU A 238 -8.31 14.03 6.13
CA LEU A 238 -7.16 14.92 6.01
C LEU A 238 -7.37 16.23 6.79
N PRO A 239 -8.50 16.96 6.67
CA PRO A 239 -8.70 18.19 7.42
C PRO A 239 -8.76 17.99 8.94
N LEU A 240 -9.43 16.94 9.43
CA LEU A 240 -9.47 16.65 10.87
C LEU A 240 -8.09 16.26 11.39
N PHE A 241 -7.34 15.48 10.62
CA PHE A 241 -5.96 15.13 10.98
C PHE A 241 -5.10 16.39 11.08
N LEU A 242 -5.10 17.26 10.08
CA LEU A 242 -4.33 18.51 10.09
C LEU A 242 -4.73 19.41 11.27
N ARG A 243 -6.04 19.57 11.51
CA ARG A 243 -6.54 20.35 12.65
C ARG A 243 -6.07 19.78 13.99
N SER A 244 -6.01 18.46 14.14
CA SER A 244 -5.49 17.80 15.34
C SER A 244 -3.98 18.02 15.55
N LYS A 245 -3.26 18.42 14.49
CA LYS A 245 -1.83 18.73 14.50
C LYS A 245 -1.54 20.23 14.51
N GLY A 246 -2.56 21.09 14.47
CA GLY A 246 -2.42 22.55 14.50
C GLY A 246 -2.35 23.22 13.13
N TYR A 247 -2.74 22.53 12.05
CA TYR A 247 -2.76 23.05 10.68
C TYR A 247 -4.17 23.15 10.11
#